data_AF-A0A970R0E9-F1
#
_entry.id   AF-A0A970R0E9-F1
#
_cell.length_a   1.000
_cell.length_b   1.000
_cell.length_c   1.000
_cell.angle_alpha   90.00
_cell.angle_beta   90.00
_cell.angle_gamma   90.00
#
_symmetry.space_group_name_H-M   'P 1'
#
loop_
_entity.id
_entity.type
_entity.pdbx_description
1 polymer ?
#
loop_
_entity_poly.entity_id
_entity_poly.type
_entity_poly.pdbx_seq_one_letter_code
_entity_poly.pdbx_strand_id
1 'polypeptide(L)'
;MKKQLLSLSAAALFVVFLLIPAAASGTYEPVAAPPASLCFSFDYPNEGSERITVNYRIPETACRFVSMSSDEKESAYGFDGSYIMQFDLSVDGENNWSHNPDWDSGEGDYIYLDVGVDTIGSGEFLWFTYDEAVKKCHGSIKSDKVSGAENARWFDFENHSLFARARFVYFDNENGSSYCSTWSDTYSVNDSYNKTGFLFQENVSNLEPPIVKGAFLDDSDGDSLIFFDISLGGKLTDAAWAVKCAAGEDLTLKSQIRVNEGEWEYWSVEDELYPYAVGLRAFRVDDEMLDGKLEFRCRLSYEGGTDAGIDSFNSPWSKVILRTSDNNFSIVDNSDTDGRDAAEKKCGLCGICPQPLGVCAFVWLTLAVIAVIVAIIIAKAIRRGNSREDTIQSAAKDRLEKGRAEDEARKTPAHGGEPPADSPDSPDSPDSPDSPDSENDNDSKNINNENGDGE
;
A
#
# COMPACT_ATOMS: atom_id res chain seq x y z
N MET A 1 5.34 -55.72 -67.71
CA MET A 1 6.37 -54.70 -68.00
C MET A 1 5.68 -53.35 -67.94
N LYS A 2 5.95 -52.58 -66.88
CA LYS A 2 6.94 -51.48 -66.85
C LYS A 2 6.51 -50.35 -67.77
N LYS A 3 6.09 -49.21 -67.21
CA LYS A 3 6.96 -48.08 -66.80
C LYS A 3 7.72 -47.55 -68.02
N GLN A 4 7.82 -46.26 -68.30
CA GLN A 4 7.56 -44.99 -67.63
C GLN A 4 7.91 -43.92 -68.70
N LEU A 5 7.75 -42.65 -68.32
CA LEU A 5 8.38 -41.44 -68.86
C LEU A 5 7.50 -40.60 -69.80
N LEU A 6 7.44 -39.27 -69.71
CA LEU A 6 7.94 -38.23 -68.79
C LEU A 6 7.49 -36.93 -69.48
N SER A 7 6.80 -35.99 -68.82
CA SER A 7 6.88 -34.55 -69.16
C SER A 7 5.92 -33.71 -68.32
N LEU A 8 6.51 -33.00 -67.34
CA LEU A 8 6.27 -31.59 -66.99
C LEU A 8 4.83 -31.04 -66.92
N SER A 9 4.32 -30.89 -65.70
CA SER A 9 3.57 -29.72 -65.20
C SER A 9 3.67 -29.77 -63.66
N ALA A 10 4.76 -29.36 -63.02
CA ALA A 10 5.07 -27.99 -62.63
C ALA A 10 3.88 -27.22 -62.01
N ALA A 11 4.04 -26.92 -60.71
CA ALA A 11 3.44 -25.82 -59.94
C ALA A 11 2.00 -26.00 -59.39
N ALA A 12 1.87 -26.79 -58.32
CA ALA A 12 1.02 -26.46 -57.15
C ALA A 12 1.22 -27.50 -56.03
N LEU A 13 2.48 -27.83 -55.71
CA LEU A 13 2.76 -28.52 -54.45
C LEU A 13 2.79 -27.41 -53.39
N PHE A 14 1.66 -27.26 -52.68
CA PHE A 14 1.57 -26.54 -51.42
C PHE A 14 2.51 -27.25 -50.43
N VAL A 15 3.80 -26.95 -50.53
CA VAL A 15 4.72 -27.11 -49.42
C VAL A 15 4.26 -26.05 -48.43
N VAL A 16 3.32 -26.44 -47.58
CA VAL A 16 3.23 -25.85 -46.25
C VAL A 16 4.60 -26.14 -45.65
N PHE A 17 5.52 -25.21 -45.86
CA PHE A 17 6.62 -25.00 -44.96
C PHE A 17 5.91 -24.79 -43.62
N LEU A 18 5.86 -25.85 -42.83
CA LEU A 18 5.95 -25.74 -41.39
C LEU A 18 7.22 -24.92 -41.16
N LEU A 19 7.07 -23.60 -41.24
CA LEU A 19 7.83 -22.66 -40.45
C LEU A 19 7.44 -22.98 -39.01
N ILE A 20 7.93 -24.12 -38.51
CA ILE A 20 8.32 -24.19 -37.12
C ILE A 20 9.34 -23.07 -37.06
N PRO A 21 9.06 -21.94 -36.37
CA PRO A 21 10.13 -21.00 -36.12
C PRO A 21 11.23 -21.86 -35.53
N ALA A 22 12.38 -21.94 -36.21
CA ALA A 22 13.57 -22.44 -35.57
C ALA A 22 13.64 -21.59 -34.32
N ALA A 23 13.33 -22.19 -33.15
CA ALA A 23 13.40 -21.52 -31.89
C ALA A 23 14.80 -20.92 -31.92
N ALA A 24 14.86 -19.60 -32.06
CA ALA A 24 16.12 -18.94 -31.92
C ALA A 24 16.61 -19.46 -30.58
N SER A 25 17.77 -20.10 -30.57
CA SER A 25 18.52 -20.32 -29.34
C SER A 25 18.91 -18.93 -28.85
N GLY A 26 17.90 -18.14 -28.47
CA GLY A 26 18.07 -16.99 -27.64
C GLY A 26 18.65 -17.58 -26.40
N THR A 27 19.91 -17.28 -26.17
CA THR A 27 20.49 -17.28 -24.84
C THR A 27 19.58 -16.38 -24.02
N TYR A 28 18.52 -16.96 -23.46
CA TYR A 28 17.67 -16.27 -22.54
C TYR A 28 18.56 -16.09 -21.32
N GLU A 29 19.01 -14.86 -21.07
CA GLU A 29 19.63 -14.59 -19.79
C GLU A 29 18.49 -14.51 -18.78
N PRO A 30 18.37 -15.46 -17.85
CA PRO A 30 17.44 -15.31 -16.74
C PRO A 30 18.03 -14.25 -15.80
N VAL A 31 18.20 -13.00 -16.24
CA VAL A 31 18.57 -11.92 -15.34
C VAL A 31 17.29 -11.50 -14.64
N ALA A 32 16.90 -12.29 -13.64
CA ALA A 32 16.01 -11.74 -12.62
C ALA A 32 16.64 -10.46 -12.09
N ALA A 33 15.80 -9.45 -11.88
CA ALA A 33 16.18 -8.34 -11.02
C ALA A 33 16.68 -8.92 -9.68
N PRO A 34 17.71 -8.32 -9.07
CA PRO A 34 18.18 -8.77 -7.77
C PRO A 34 17.03 -8.79 -6.74
N PRO A 35 17.13 -9.62 -5.68
CA PRO A 35 16.19 -9.57 -4.58
C PRO A 35 16.05 -8.14 -4.06
N ALA A 36 14.82 -7.66 -4.01
CA ALA A 36 14.49 -6.34 -3.47
C ALA A 36 13.79 -6.49 -2.13
N SER A 37 13.98 -5.50 -1.25
CA SER A 37 13.27 -5.40 0.03
C SER A 37 13.55 -6.59 0.95
N LEU A 38 14.77 -6.66 1.49
CA LEU A 38 15.11 -7.58 2.58
C LEU A 38 14.78 -6.94 3.92
N CYS A 39 14.21 -7.69 4.84
CA CYS A 39 14.06 -7.31 6.24
C CYS A 39 14.38 -8.50 7.13
N PHE A 40 14.88 -8.25 8.33
CA PHE A 40 15.32 -9.31 9.24
C PHE A 40 14.45 -9.34 10.48
N SER A 41 14.00 -10.53 10.88
CA SER A 41 13.31 -10.77 12.14
C SER A 41 14.17 -11.63 13.05
N PHE A 42 13.92 -11.52 14.35
CA PHE A 42 14.78 -12.06 15.39
C PHE A 42 13.95 -12.83 16.39
N ASP A 43 14.39 -14.04 16.71
CA ASP A 43 13.86 -14.76 17.86
C ASP A 43 14.49 -14.18 19.12
N TYR A 44 13.67 -13.80 20.10
CA TYR A 44 14.11 -13.29 21.41
C TYR A 44 15.07 -12.08 21.33
N PRO A 45 14.69 -10.96 20.69
CA PRO A 45 15.59 -9.82 20.44
C PRO A 45 16.20 -9.19 21.70
N ASN A 46 15.54 -9.34 22.85
CA ASN A 46 15.96 -8.75 24.12
C ASN A 46 16.98 -9.60 24.90
N GLU A 47 17.21 -10.85 24.50
CA GLU A 47 18.10 -11.81 25.21
C GLU A 47 19.31 -12.23 24.36
N GLY A 48 19.50 -11.57 23.21
CA GLY A 48 20.44 -12.00 22.18
C GLY A 48 19.77 -12.96 21.21
N SER A 49 19.70 -12.57 19.94
CA SER A 49 18.98 -13.34 18.94
C SER A 49 19.79 -14.57 18.50
N GLU A 50 19.34 -15.75 18.92
CA GLU A 50 19.96 -17.02 18.53
C GLU A 50 19.72 -17.34 17.05
N ARG A 51 18.58 -16.90 16.52
CA ARG A 51 18.15 -17.08 15.13
C ARG A 51 17.76 -15.75 14.51
N ILE A 52 18.28 -15.51 13.32
CA ILE A 52 17.94 -14.40 12.44
C ILE A 52 17.22 -14.97 11.23
N THR A 53 15.99 -14.53 11.02
CA THR A 53 15.18 -14.88 9.86
C THR A 53 15.21 -13.71 8.90
N VAL A 54 15.31 -13.99 7.60
CA VAL A 54 15.15 -12.97 6.55
C VAL A 54 13.78 -13.14 5.91
N ASN A 55 13.08 -12.03 5.73
CA ASN A 55 11.89 -11.96 4.90
C ASN A 55 12.20 -11.10 3.68
N TYR A 56 11.72 -11.54 2.53
CA TYR A 56 12.15 -11.02 1.24
C TYR A 56 11.03 -11.10 0.23
N ARG A 57 11.12 -10.26 -0.81
CA ARG A 57 10.21 -10.35 -1.94
C ARG A 57 10.82 -11.19 -3.05
N ILE A 58 9.99 -12.03 -3.62
CA ILE A 58 10.31 -12.86 -4.76
C ILE A 58 9.61 -12.24 -5.97
N PRO A 59 10.34 -11.91 -7.05
CA PRO A 59 9.73 -11.44 -8.29
C PRO A 59 8.71 -12.46 -8.80
N GLU A 60 7.57 -12.00 -9.32
CA GLU A 60 6.53 -12.90 -9.85
C GLU A 60 7.07 -13.83 -10.94
N THR A 61 8.05 -13.37 -11.74
CA THR A 61 8.73 -14.20 -12.75
C THR A 61 9.43 -15.41 -12.14
N ALA A 62 10.05 -15.24 -10.97
CA ALA A 62 10.67 -16.32 -10.22
C ALA A 62 9.64 -17.27 -9.62
N CYS A 63 8.59 -16.75 -8.97
CA CYS A 63 7.50 -17.58 -8.44
C CYS A 63 6.87 -18.44 -9.55
N ARG A 64 6.64 -17.85 -10.73
CA ARG A 64 6.12 -18.58 -11.90
C ARG A 64 7.08 -19.65 -12.38
N PHE A 65 8.37 -19.37 -12.46
CA PHE A 65 9.37 -20.39 -12.82
C PHE A 65 9.31 -21.59 -11.86
N VAL A 66 9.25 -21.32 -10.56
CA VAL A 66 9.18 -22.38 -9.53
C VAL A 66 7.87 -23.18 -9.62
N SER A 67 6.76 -22.54 -10.02
CA SER A 67 5.47 -23.21 -10.19
C SER A 67 5.34 -24.09 -11.45
N MET A 68 6.26 -23.96 -12.40
CA MET A 68 6.22 -24.74 -13.64
C MET A 68 6.65 -26.19 -13.38
N SER A 69 6.01 -27.11 -14.07
CA SER A 69 6.49 -28.49 -14.21
C SER A 69 7.84 -28.55 -14.95
N SER A 70 8.58 -29.64 -14.80
CA SER A 70 9.85 -29.85 -15.52
C SER A 70 9.67 -29.72 -17.04
N ASP A 71 8.60 -30.28 -17.61
CA ASP A 71 8.31 -30.20 -19.05
C ASP A 71 8.05 -28.76 -19.51
N GLU A 72 7.36 -27.97 -18.68
CA GLU A 72 7.12 -26.54 -18.96
C GLU A 72 8.40 -25.73 -18.87
N LYS A 73 9.27 -26.01 -17.89
CA LYS A 73 10.58 -25.36 -17.78
C LYS A 73 11.48 -25.70 -18.96
N GLU A 74 11.58 -26.98 -19.31
CA GLU A 74 12.32 -27.45 -20.47
C GLU A 74 11.81 -26.80 -21.76
N SER A 75 10.48 -26.70 -21.92
CA SER A 75 9.88 -26.08 -23.10
C SER A 75 10.08 -24.56 -23.16
N ALA A 76 10.01 -23.87 -22.01
CA ALA A 76 10.08 -22.41 -21.92
C ALA A 76 11.52 -21.88 -21.88
N TYR A 77 12.43 -22.60 -21.22
CA TYR A 77 13.80 -22.16 -20.93
C TYR A 77 14.88 -23.09 -21.51
N GLY A 78 14.52 -24.29 -21.97
CA GLY A 78 15.45 -25.26 -22.54
C GLY A 78 16.25 -26.05 -21.52
N PHE A 79 15.83 -26.04 -20.25
CA PHE A 79 16.40 -26.83 -19.16
C PHE A 79 15.40 -26.94 -17.99
N ASP A 80 15.54 -28.00 -17.18
CA ASP A 80 14.95 -28.09 -15.84
C ASP A 80 15.97 -27.64 -14.78
N GLY A 81 15.51 -26.82 -13.85
CA GLY A 81 16.38 -26.16 -12.89
C GLY A 81 15.73 -25.84 -11.56
N SER A 82 16.60 -25.58 -10.58
CA SER A 82 16.22 -25.07 -9.27
C SER A 82 16.48 -23.56 -9.18
N TYR A 83 15.76 -22.92 -8.27
CA TYR A 83 15.85 -21.49 -8.05
C TYR A 83 16.05 -21.21 -6.57
N ILE A 84 17.17 -20.58 -6.23
CA ILE A 84 17.52 -20.25 -4.85
C ILE A 84 17.78 -18.76 -4.70
N MET A 85 17.67 -18.28 -3.47
CA MET A 85 18.21 -17.01 -3.04
C MET A 85 19.51 -17.28 -2.29
N GLN A 86 20.61 -16.68 -2.73
CA GLN A 86 21.91 -16.78 -2.09
C GLN A 86 22.23 -15.49 -1.36
N PHE A 87 22.79 -15.61 -0.17
CA PHE A 87 23.18 -14.48 0.65
C PHE A 87 24.69 -14.40 0.84
N ASP A 88 25.14 -13.16 0.98
CA ASP A 88 26.48 -12.81 1.41
C ASP A 88 26.37 -11.83 2.56
N LEU A 89 27.30 -11.92 3.51
CA LEU A 89 27.31 -11.13 4.72
C LEU A 89 28.64 -10.41 4.91
N SER A 90 28.59 -9.31 5.65
CA SER A 90 29.77 -8.57 6.06
C SER A 90 29.62 -8.10 7.49
N VAL A 91 30.71 -8.18 8.25
CA VAL A 91 30.78 -7.77 9.66
C VAL A 91 31.66 -6.51 9.76
N ASP A 92 31.15 -5.51 10.47
CA ASP A 92 31.82 -4.22 10.77
C ASP A 92 32.23 -3.38 9.55
N GLY A 93 31.47 -3.51 8.45
CA GLY A 93 31.53 -2.61 7.30
C GLY A 93 31.28 -3.32 5.97
N GLU A 94 30.95 -2.58 4.92
CA GLU A 94 30.50 -3.14 3.63
C GLU A 94 31.64 -3.63 2.70
N ASN A 95 32.88 -3.65 3.18
CA ASN A 95 34.05 -3.98 2.37
C ASN A 95 34.63 -5.37 2.67
N ASN A 96 34.03 -6.13 3.58
CA ASN A 96 34.56 -7.40 4.09
C ASN A 96 33.56 -8.55 3.89
N TRP A 97 33.10 -8.69 2.66
CA TRP A 97 32.15 -9.72 2.26
C TRP A 97 32.72 -11.13 2.42
N SER A 98 31.90 -12.04 2.95
CA SER A 98 32.24 -13.45 3.16
C SER A 98 32.30 -14.29 1.88
N HIS A 99 31.84 -13.73 0.76
CA HIS A 99 31.71 -14.41 -0.52
C HIS A 99 33.01 -15.09 -1.00
N ASN A 100 32.89 -16.36 -1.39
CA ASN A 100 33.91 -17.11 -2.11
C ASN A 100 33.42 -17.36 -3.55
N PRO A 101 34.23 -17.08 -4.60
CA PRO A 101 33.88 -17.38 -5.99
C PRO A 101 33.45 -18.83 -6.26
N ASP A 102 33.91 -19.81 -5.47
CA ASP A 102 33.46 -21.22 -5.62
C ASP A 102 31.94 -21.36 -5.42
N TRP A 103 31.32 -20.44 -4.66
CA TRP A 103 29.87 -20.42 -4.45
C TRP A 103 29.07 -20.21 -5.73
N ASP A 104 29.68 -19.63 -6.77
CA ASP A 104 29.03 -19.42 -8.07
C ASP A 104 28.87 -20.74 -8.81
N SER A 105 29.72 -21.75 -8.57
CA SER A 105 29.61 -23.06 -9.22
C SER A 105 28.65 -24.02 -8.50
N GLY A 106 27.88 -23.54 -7.53
CA GLY A 106 27.00 -24.37 -6.70
C GLY A 106 27.75 -25.23 -5.68
N GLU A 107 29.08 -25.12 -5.61
CA GLU A 107 29.92 -25.84 -4.65
C GLU A 107 30.33 -24.88 -3.51
N GLY A 108 29.94 -25.19 -2.27
CA GLY A 108 30.48 -24.49 -1.10
C GLY A 108 29.47 -24.22 0.01
N ASP A 109 30.02 -23.78 1.14
CA ASP A 109 29.31 -23.38 2.35
C ASP A 109 28.77 -21.95 2.17
N TYR A 110 27.62 -21.79 1.50
CA TYR A 110 26.92 -20.51 1.35
C TYR A 110 25.55 -20.53 2.02
N ILE A 111 25.06 -19.36 2.40
CA ILE A 111 23.72 -19.23 2.96
C ILE A 111 22.76 -19.15 1.79
N TYR A 112 21.80 -20.07 1.71
CA TYR A 112 20.78 -20.04 0.69
C TYR A 112 19.40 -20.37 1.25
N LEU A 113 18.39 -19.94 0.50
CA LEU A 113 17.00 -20.27 0.71
C LEU A 113 16.40 -20.77 -0.59
N ASP A 114 15.61 -21.84 -0.50
CA ASP A 114 14.77 -22.27 -1.61
C ASP A 114 13.72 -21.19 -1.88
N VAL A 115 13.57 -20.83 -3.14
CA VAL A 115 12.55 -19.88 -3.55
C VAL A 115 11.26 -20.67 -3.77
N GLY A 116 10.22 -20.32 -3.01
CA GLY A 116 8.90 -20.91 -3.14
C GLY A 116 8.03 -20.23 -4.21
N VAL A 117 6.78 -20.66 -4.27
CA VAL A 117 5.74 -20.06 -5.14
C VAL A 117 5.16 -18.76 -4.57
N ASP A 118 5.44 -18.44 -3.30
CA ASP A 118 5.05 -17.18 -2.65
C ASP A 118 5.83 -15.99 -3.16
N THR A 119 5.15 -14.87 -3.37
CA THR A 119 5.80 -13.58 -3.69
C THR A 119 6.50 -12.94 -2.49
N ILE A 120 6.23 -13.44 -1.29
CA ILE A 120 6.89 -13.04 -0.05
C ILE A 120 7.40 -14.30 0.62
N GLY A 121 8.72 -14.42 0.69
CA GLY A 121 9.40 -15.55 1.32
C GLY A 121 9.89 -15.17 2.71
N SER A 122 10.05 -16.20 3.55
CA SER A 122 10.78 -16.11 4.81
C SER A 122 11.67 -17.33 4.96
N GLY A 123 12.88 -17.15 5.45
CA GLY A 123 13.75 -18.27 5.71
C GLY A 123 14.83 -17.95 6.74
N GLU A 124 15.46 -19.00 7.23
CA GLU A 124 16.55 -18.87 8.18
C GLU A 124 17.77 -18.26 7.49
N PHE A 125 18.16 -17.07 7.94
CA PHE A 125 19.37 -16.42 7.45
C PHE A 125 20.59 -16.90 8.23
N LEU A 126 20.52 -16.86 9.56
CA LEU A 126 21.57 -17.32 10.46
C LEU A 126 20.96 -17.98 11.70
N TRP A 127 21.45 -19.16 12.06
CA TRP A 127 21.17 -19.79 13.35
C TRP A 127 22.48 -20.13 14.06
N PHE A 128 22.76 -19.41 15.16
CA PHE A 128 24.04 -19.49 15.87
C PHE A 128 24.21 -20.77 16.71
N THR A 129 23.21 -21.66 16.68
CA THR A 129 23.38 -23.06 17.09
C THR A 129 24.37 -23.78 16.17
N TYR A 130 24.45 -23.37 14.89
CA TYR A 130 25.38 -23.95 13.93
C TYR A 130 26.76 -23.30 14.02
N ASP A 131 27.80 -24.13 14.14
CA ASP A 131 29.20 -23.67 14.17
C ASP A 131 29.60 -22.91 12.90
N GLU A 132 28.95 -23.21 11.78
CA GLU A 132 29.21 -22.54 10.50
C GLU A 132 28.76 -21.07 10.53
N ALA A 133 27.56 -20.79 11.04
CA ALA A 133 27.07 -19.43 11.25
C ALA A 133 27.99 -18.63 12.18
N VAL A 134 28.50 -19.29 13.24
CA VAL A 134 29.47 -18.69 14.17
C VAL A 134 30.80 -18.39 13.48
N LYS A 135 31.31 -19.32 12.66
CA LYS A 135 32.55 -19.10 11.89
C LYS A 135 32.43 -17.93 10.93
N LYS A 136 31.29 -17.78 10.24
CA LYS A 136 31.01 -16.68 9.31
C LYS A 136 30.96 -15.32 10.00
N CYS A 137 30.51 -15.26 11.25
CA CYS A 137 30.41 -14.01 12.03
C CYS A 137 31.64 -13.72 12.91
N HIS A 138 32.64 -14.61 12.93
CA HIS A 138 33.90 -14.48 13.64
C HIS A 138 33.75 -14.12 15.13
N GLY A 139 34.58 -13.19 15.64
CA GLY A 139 34.62 -12.76 17.05
C GLY A 139 33.42 -11.93 17.50
N SER A 140 32.41 -11.77 16.66
CA SER A 140 31.20 -10.96 16.91
C SER A 140 30.09 -11.75 17.59
N ILE A 141 30.36 -12.99 17.97
CA ILE A 141 29.40 -13.87 18.64
C ILE A 141 29.64 -13.85 20.15
N LYS A 142 28.61 -13.47 20.88
CA LYS A 142 28.53 -13.68 22.34
C LYS A 142 28.04 -15.09 22.62
N SER A 143 28.49 -15.64 23.74
CA SER A 143 28.01 -16.92 24.25
C SER A 143 27.83 -16.84 25.75
N ASP A 144 26.73 -17.36 26.28
CA ASP A 144 26.52 -17.48 27.72
C ASP A 144 26.03 -18.88 28.09
N LYS A 145 26.30 -19.27 29.34
CA LYS A 145 25.72 -20.46 29.96
C LYS A 145 24.42 -20.05 30.63
N VAL A 146 23.38 -19.81 29.84
CA VAL A 146 22.04 -19.61 30.39
C VAL A 146 21.54 -20.94 30.95
N SER A 147 20.94 -20.91 32.14
CA SER A 147 20.56 -22.09 32.93
C SER A 147 19.61 -23.03 32.18
N GLY A 148 20.16 -24.08 31.57
CA GLY A 148 19.40 -25.15 30.92
C GLY A 148 19.73 -25.39 29.45
N ALA A 149 20.34 -24.42 28.76
CA ALA A 149 20.85 -24.58 27.40
C ALA A 149 22.39 -24.53 27.44
N GLU A 150 23.05 -25.63 27.10
CA GLU A 150 24.50 -25.60 26.91
C GLU A 150 24.81 -24.79 25.65
N ASN A 151 25.38 -23.59 25.83
CA ASN A 151 25.95 -22.72 24.79
C ASN A 151 24.92 -21.96 23.93
N ALA A 152 24.04 -21.17 24.57
CA ALA A 152 23.31 -20.11 23.89
C ALA A 152 24.32 -19.15 23.24
N ARG A 153 24.15 -18.89 21.95
CA ARG A 153 25.05 -18.09 21.11
C ARG A 153 24.24 -17.09 20.32
N TRP A 154 24.71 -15.85 20.24
CA TRP A 154 24.02 -14.78 19.49
C TRP A 154 25.00 -13.74 18.97
N PHE A 155 24.57 -12.97 17.97
CA PHE A 155 25.36 -11.87 17.41
C PHE A 155 25.38 -10.67 18.35
N ASP A 156 26.56 -10.09 18.56
CA ASP A 156 26.77 -8.93 19.44
C ASP A 156 26.50 -7.60 18.74
N PHE A 157 25.22 -7.28 18.56
CA PHE A 157 24.76 -6.04 17.93
C PHE A 157 25.14 -4.76 18.71
N GLU A 158 25.63 -4.86 19.96
CA GLU A 158 26.09 -3.70 20.74
C GLU A 158 27.46 -3.20 20.27
N ASN A 159 28.33 -4.12 19.84
CA ASN A 159 29.71 -3.81 19.47
C ASN A 159 29.97 -3.99 17.97
N HIS A 160 29.11 -4.72 17.27
CA HIS A 160 29.31 -5.10 15.89
C HIS A 160 28.12 -4.72 15.00
N SER A 161 28.42 -4.51 13.72
CA SER A 161 27.41 -4.31 12.67
C SER A 161 27.41 -5.49 11.72
N LEU A 162 26.21 -5.96 11.36
CA LEU A 162 26.00 -7.03 10.39
C LEU A 162 25.27 -6.48 9.17
N PHE A 163 25.86 -6.70 8.02
CA PHE A 163 25.32 -6.32 6.72
C PHE A 163 25.06 -7.58 5.90
N ALA A 164 24.03 -7.53 5.06
CA ALA A 164 23.66 -8.61 4.17
C ALA A 164 23.33 -8.06 2.78
N ARG A 165 23.62 -8.86 1.76
CA ARG A 165 23.11 -8.69 0.39
C ARG A 165 22.70 -10.04 -0.14
N ALA A 166 21.79 -10.05 -1.09
CA ALA A 166 21.27 -11.28 -1.68
C ALA A 166 21.32 -11.21 -3.20
N ARG A 167 21.33 -12.38 -3.84
CA ARG A 167 21.09 -12.52 -5.28
C ARG A 167 20.28 -13.78 -5.53
N PHE A 168 19.63 -13.84 -6.67
CA PHE A 168 19.02 -15.06 -7.13
C PHE A 168 20.04 -15.89 -7.91
N VAL A 169 19.97 -17.20 -7.72
CA VAL A 169 20.76 -18.17 -8.49
C VAL A 169 19.82 -19.20 -9.09
N TYR A 170 19.91 -19.34 -10.40
CA TYR A 170 19.27 -20.41 -11.16
C TYR A 170 20.31 -21.51 -11.39
N PHE A 171 20.00 -22.75 -11.02
CA PHE A 171 20.83 -23.90 -11.35
C PHE A 171 20.17 -24.75 -12.42
N ASP A 172 20.89 -24.94 -13.53
CA ASP A 172 20.58 -25.95 -14.53
C ASP A 172 21.06 -27.30 -14.00
N ASN A 173 20.10 -28.16 -13.65
CA ASN A 173 20.38 -29.45 -13.02
C ASN A 173 21.06 -30.44 -13.99
N GLU A 174 20.89 -30.26 -15.30
CA GLU A 174 21.43 -31.17 -16.31
C GLU A 174 22.87 -30.81 -16.68
N ASN A 175 23.14 -29.53 -16.90
CA ASN A 175 24.45 -29.05 -17.35
C ASN A 175 25.38 -28.65 -16.20
N GLY A 176 24.87 -28.61 -14.96
CA GLY A 176 25.61 -28.14 -13.78
C GLY A 176 26.02 -26.67 -13.89
N SER A 177 25.34 -25.91 -14.74
CA SER A 177 25.60 -24.49 -14.95
C SER A 177 24.72 -23.66 -14.03
N SER A 178 25.21 -22.50 -13.60
CA SER A 178 24.44 -21.56 -12.79
C SER A 178 24.35 -20.21 -13.48
N TYR A 179 23.23 -19.52 -13.24
CA TYR A 179 23.01 -18.15 -13.69
C TYR A 179 22.64 -17.31 -12.48
N CYS A 180 23.37 -16.22 -12.26
CA CYS A 180 23.18 -15.37 -11.10
C CYS A 180 22.58 -14.02 -11.53
N SER A 181 21.63 -13.50 -10.77
CA SER A 181 21.32 -12.07 -10.83
C SER A 181 22.52 -11.26 -10.33
N THR A 182 22.49 -9.94 -10.56
CA THR A 182 23.36 -9.05 -9.78
C THR A 182 23.05 -9.18 -8.28
N TRP A 183 23.96 -8.71 -7.44
CA TRP A 183 23.67 -8.54 -6.01
C TRP A 183 22.61 -7.45 -5.82
N SER A 184 21.81 -7.61 -4.77
CA SER A 184 20.95 -6.55 -4.24
C SER A 184 21.77 -5.40 -3.68
N ASP A 185 21.07 -4.32 -3.33
CA ASP A 185 21.61 -3.33 -2.41
C ASP A 185 22.05 -3.98 -1.09
N THR A 186 22.89 -3.28 -0.34
CA THR A 186 23.33 -3.71 0.98
C THR A 186 22.29 -3.32 2.03
N TYR A 187 21.93 -4.28 2.88
CA TYR A 187 20.96 -4.11 3.96
C TYR A 187 21.67 -4.24 5.32
N SER A 188 21.43 -3.28 6.20
CA SER A 188 21.88 -3.35 7.59
C SER A 188 20.93 -4.23 8.39
N VAL A 189 21.42 -5.34 8.91
CA VAL A 189 20.66 -6.21 9.82
C VAL A 189 20.40 -5.48 11.14
N ASN A 190 21.32 -4.60 11.56
CA ASN A 190 21.17 -3.76 12.75
C ASN A 190 19.95 -2.83 12.66
N ASP A 191 19.58 -2.34 11.48
CA ASP A 191 18.42 -1.46 11.33
C ASP A 191 17.10 -2.19 11.62
N SER A 192 17.04 -3.47 11.28
CA SER A 192 15.91 -4.33 11.65
C SER A 192 15.94 -4.66 13.15
N TYR A 193 17.13 -4.95 13.70
CA TYR A 193 17.30 -5.25 15.13
C TYR A 193 16.87 -4.08 16.02
N ASN A 194 17.31 -2.87 15.68
CA ASN A 194 17.00 -1.65 16.42
C ASN A 194 15.60 -1.10 16.13
N LYS A 195 14.85 -1.72 15.20
CA LYS A 195 13.55 -1.22 14.70
C LYS A 195 13.64 0.21 14.14
N THR A 196 14.81 0.62 13.66
CA THR A 196 15.08 1.97 13.14
C THR A 196 14.85 2.09 11.64
N GLY A 197 14.91 0.98 10.91
CA GLY A 197 14.69 0.93 9.45
C GLY A 197 13.26 0.59 9.04
N PHE A 198 12.40 0.14 9.96
CA PHE A 198 11.07 -0.38 9.64
C PHE A 198 9.97 0.40 10.37
N LEU A 199 9.54 1.51 9.76
CA LEU A 199 8.24 2.10 10.07
C LEU A 199 7.30 1.69 8.95
N PHE A 200 6.32 0.85 9.27
CA PHE A 200 5.18 0.63 8.39
C PHE A 200 4.49 1.98 8.15
N GLN A 201 4.82 2.63 7.03
CA GLN A 201 4.22 3.91 6.62
C GLN A 201 3.19 3.71 5.52
N GLU A 202 3.02 2.48 5.03
CA GLU A 202 2.04 2.15 4.01
C GLU A 202 0.63 2.46 4.52
N ASN A 203 -0.12 3.18 3.69
CA ASN A 203 -1.49 3.50 4.03
C ASN A 203 -2.40 2.34 3.62
N VAL A 204 -2.58 1.37 4.54
CA VAL A 204 -3.48 0.21 4.38
C VAL A 204 -4.92 0.57 4.05
N SER A 205 -5.29 1.85 4.14
CA SER A 205 -6.63 2.30 3.77
C SER A 205 -6.84 2.48 2.26
N ASN A 206 -5.80 2.33 1.43
CA ASN A 206 -5.87 2.48 -0.03
C ASN A 206 -5.18 1.34 -0.81
N LEU A 207 -5.46 0.10 -0.37
CA LEU A 207 -5.00 -1.11 -1.04
C LEU A 207 -5.88 -1.42 -2.27
N GLU A 208 -5.27 -1.94 -3.33
CA GLU A 208 -5.99 -2.60 -4.42
C GLU A 208 -6.53 -3.98 -4.00
N PRO A 209 -7.60 -4.47 -4.64
CA PRO A 209 -8.04 -5.86 -4.46
C PRO A 209 -7.06 -6.86 -5.08
N PRO A 210 -7.05 -8.13 -4.63
CA PRO A 210 -6.36 -9.19 -5.34
C PRO A 210 -7.01 -9.43 -6.72
N ILE A 211 -6.19 -9.86 -7.67
CA ILE A 211 -6.60 -10.15 -9.04
C ILE A 211 -6.85 -11.65 -9.16
N VAL A 212 -8.09 -12.03 -9.46
CA VAL A 212 -8.52 -13.41 -9.68
C VAL A 212 -8.81 -13.61 -11.16
N LYS A 213 -8.29 -14.69 -11.76
CA LYS A 213 -8.45 -15.00 -13.19
C LYS A 213 -8.39 -16.49 -13.47
N GLY A 214 -8.66 -16.87 -14.73
CA GLY A 214 -8.41 -18.23 -15.22
C GLY A 214 -9.23 -19.32 -14.54
N ALA A 215 -10.42 -18.98 -14.02
CA ALA A 215 -11.20 -19.94 -13.27
C ALA A 215 -11.76 -21.07 -14.17
N PHE A 216 -11.67 -22.31 -13.70
CA PHE A 216 -12.25 -23.49 -14.36
C PHE A 216 -12.74 -24.52 -13.33
N LEU A 217 -13.62 -25.42 -13.75
CA LEU A 217 -14.12 -26.52 -12.94
C LEU A 217 -13.40 -27.81 -13.35
N ASP A 218 -12.96 -28.59 -12.37
CA ASP A 218 -12.57 -29.98 -12.52
C ASP A 218 -13.51 -30.86 -11.69
N ASP A 219 -14.07 -31.88 -12.32
CA ASP A 219 -15.01 -32.84 -11.74
C ASP A 219 -14.56 -34.29 -11.93
N SER A 220 -13.28 -34.53 -12.29
CA SER A 220 -12.82 -35.86 -12.72
C SER A 220 -12.81 -36.91 -11.61
N ASP A 221 -12.65 -36.50 -10.35
CA ASP A 221 -12.29 -37.39 -9.23
C ASP A 221 -13.42 -37.60 -8.21
N GLY A 222 -14.64 -37.18 -8.55
CA GLY A 222 -15.81 -37.26 -7.66
C GLY A 222 -15.84 -36.18 -6.58
N ASP A 223 -14.86 -35.29 -6.57
CA ASP A 223 -14.88 -34.01 -5.89
C ASP A 223 -14.96 -32.91 -6.96
N SER A 224 -15.89 -31.97 -6.78
CA SER A 224 -15.99 -30.79 -7.65
C SER A 224 -15.07 -29.70 -7.15
N LEU A 225 -14.02 -29.39 -7.91
CA LEU A 225 -13.03 -28.37 -7.59
C LEU A 225 -13.09 -27.20 -8.58
N ILE A 226 -13.29 -25.97 -8.07
CA ILE A 226 -13.12 -24.76 -8.87
C ILE A 226 -11.70 -24.26 -8.71
N PHE A 227 -10.91 -24.40 -9.75
CA PHE A 227 -9.57 -23.87 -9.84
C PHE A 227 -9.55 -22.43 -10.32
N PHE A 228 -8.61 -21.60 -9.86
CA PHE A 228 -8.41 -20.21 -10.30
C PHE A 228 -7.01 -19.72 -9.97
N ASP A 229 -6.51 -18.73 -10.73
CA ASP A 229 -5.27 -18.03 -10.41
C ASP A 229 -5.55 -16.80 -9.54
N ILE A 230 -4.68 -16.58 -8.55
CA ILE A 230 -4.64 -15.33 -7.77
C ILE A 230 -3.29 -14.63 -7.94
N SER A 231 -3.31 -13.30 -7.99
CA SER A 231 -2.12 -12.45 -7.99
C SER A 231 -2.36 -11.17 -7.20
N LEU A 232 -1.29 -10.61 -6.63
CA LEU A 232 -1.34 -9.41 -5.79
C LEU A 232 -0.81 -8.21 -6.56
N GLY A 233 -1.48 -7.06 -6.40
CA GLY A 233 -0.95 -5.79 -6.91
C GLY A 233 0.26 -5.30 -6.10
N GLY A 234 0.90 -4.22 -6.59
CA GLY A 234 2.09 -3.65 -5.96
C GLY A 234 1.89 -3.27 -4.50
N LYS A 235 0.88 -2.45 -4.18
CA LYS A 235 0.65 -2.00 -2.79
C LYS A 235 0.15 -3.11 -1.88
N LEU A 236 -0.61 -4.06 -2.41
CA LEU A 236 -1.05 -5.21 -1.63
C LEU A 236 0.14 -6.11 -1.28
N THR A 237 1.08 -6.28 -2.21
CA THR A 237 2.37 -6.94 -1.97
C THR A 237 3.22 -6.13 -0.99
N ASP A 238 3.22 -4.80 -1.09
CA ASP A 238 3.91 -3.91 -0.15
C ASP A 238 3.39 -4.07 1.28
N ALA A 239 2.06 -4.04 1.45
CA ALA A 239 1.42 -4.21 2.73
C ALA A 239 1.67 -5.60 3.33
N ALA A 240 1.57 -6.65 2.52
CA ALA A 240 1.83 -8.01 2.93
C ALA A 240 3.29 -8.21 3.40
N TRP A 241 4.25 -7.74 2.61
CA TRP A 241 5.67 -7.78 2.97
C TRP A 241 5.91 -7.02 4.28
N ALA A 242 5.25 -5.87 4.42
CA ALA A 242 5.46 -5.03 5.57
C ALA A 242 4.81 -5.57 6.86
N VAL A 243 3.68 -6.27 6.77
CA VAL A 243 3.14 -7.09 7.86
C VAL A 243 4.12 -8.21 8.23
N LYS A 244 4.67 -8.93 7.25
CA LYS A 244 5.65 -10.00 7.51
C LYS A 244 6.89 -9.48 8.25
N CYS A 245 7.41 -8.32 7.86
CA CYS A 245 8.57 -7.72 8.50
C CYS A 245 8.29 -7.21 9.91
N ALA A 246 7.14 -6.57 10.15
CA ALA A 246 6.83 -5.94 11.44
C ALA A 246 6.26 -6.92 12.46
N ALA A 247 5.39 -7.83 12.02
CA ALA A 247 4.66 -8.76 12.88
C ALA A 247 5.22 -10.19 12.85
N GLY A 248 5.97 -10.55 11.81
CA GLY A 248 6.32 -11.96 11.56
C GLY A 248 5.12 -12.80 11.09
N GLU A 249 3.99 -12.16 10.79
CA GLU A 249 2.72 -12.80 10.46
C GLU A 249 2.42 -12.73 8.96
N ASP A 250 1.50 -13.58 8.51
CA ASP A 250 1.00 -13.57 7.14
C ASP A 250 -0.41 -12.97 7.08
N LEU A 251 -0.75 -12.33 5.95
CA LEU A 251 -2.12 -11.98 5.65
C LEU A 251 -2.93 -13.26 5.42
N THR A 252 -4.21 -13.25 5.77
CA THR A 252 -5.08 -14.39 5.49
C THR A 252 -5.83 -14.16 4.18
N LEU A 253 -5.81 -15.14 3.28
CA LEU A 253 -6.72 -15.18 2.14
C LEU A 253 -8.12 -15.54 2.63
N LYS A 254 -9.08 -14.64 2.44
CA LYS A 254 -10.49 -14.85 2.73
C LYS A 254 -11.25 -14.95 1.42
N SER A 255 -12.14 -15.93 1.32
CA SER A 255 -13.02 -16.09 0.16
C SER A 255 -14.49 -16.09 0.58
N GLN A 256 -15.34 -15.68 -0.35
CA GLN A 256 -16.78 -15.82 -0.23
C GLN A 256 -17.36 -16.40 -1.50
N ILE A 257 -18.40 -17.23 -1.34
CA ILE A 257 -19.21 -17.75 -2.43
C ILE A 257 -20.68 -17.35 -2.25
N ARG A 258 -21.42 -17.34 -3.35
CA ARG A 258 -22.87 -17.15 -3.36
C ARG A 258 -23.48 -17.99 -4.48
N VAL A 259 -24.59 -18.67 -4.17
CA VAL A 259 -25.35 -19.47 -5.15
C VAL A 259 -26.70 -18.82 -5.43
N ASN A 260 -27.09 -18.73 -6.70
CA ASN A 260 -28.40 -18.24 -7.17
C ASN A 260 -28.84 -16.90 -6.55
N GLU A 261 -27.91 -15.94 -6.46
CA GLU A 261 -28.16 -14.60 -5.87
C GLU A 261 -28.54 -14.62 -4.38
N GLY A 262 -28.19 -15.69 -3.66
CA GLY A 262 -28.38 -15.80 -2.21
C GLY A 262 -27.52 -14.85 -1.36
N GLU A 263 -27.26 -15.24 -0.12
CA GLU A 263 -26.32 -14.49 0.73
C GLU A 263 -24.87 -14.91 0.43
N TRP A 264 -23.93 -14.01 0.70
CA TRP A 264 -22.51 -14.33 0.64
C TRP A 264 -22.11 -15.15 1.86
N GLU A 265 -21.50 -16.30 1.64
CA GLU A 265 -21.01 -17.18 2.69
C GLU A 265 -19.50 -17.29 2.59
N TYR A 266 -18.81 -17.29 3.74
CA TYR A 266 -17.37 -17.52 3.75
C TYR A 266 -17.09 -18.96 3.35
N TRP A 267 -16.07 -19.12 2.52
CA TRP A 267 -15.66 -20.41 2.01
C TRP A 267 -14.16 -20.60 2.18
N SER A 268 -13.73 -21.85 2.32
CA SER A 268 -12.31 -22.15 2.45
C SER A 268 -11.67 -22.41 1.09
N VAL A 269 -10.49 -21.85 0.89
CA VAL A 269 -9.63 -22.13 -0.26
C VAL A 269 -8.70 -23.28 0.14
N GLU A 270 -8.44 -24.22 -0.75
CA GLU A 270 -7.33 -25.14 -0.57
C GLU A 270 -6.01 -24.35 -0.58
N ASP A 271 -5.03 -24.77 0.23
CA ASP A 271 -3.74 -24.09 0.41
C ASP A 271 -3.82 -22.64 0.93
N GLU A 272 -4.77 -22.36 1.82
CA GLU A 272 -4.86 -21.10 2.60
C GLU A 272 -3.56 -20.72 3.34
N LEU A 273 -2.68 -21.69 3.58
CA LEU A 273 -1.38 -21.51 4.25
C LEU A 273 -0.39 -20.68 3.41
N TYR A 274 -0.65 -20.51 2.11
CA TYR A 274 0.20 -19.75 1.18
C TYR A 274 -0.59 -18.59 0.57
N PRO A 275 -0.89 -17.55 1.36
CA PRO A 275 -1.75 -16.43 0.94
C PRO A 275 -1.14 -15.57 -0.18
N TYR A 276 0.17 -15.72 -0.42
CA TYR A 276 0.94 -14.94 -1.40
C TYR A 276 1.37 -15.74 -2.62
N ALA A 277 1.06 -17.05 -2.66
CA ALA A 277 1.52 -17.92 -3.71
C ALA A 277 0.91 -17.54 -5.05
N VAL A 278 1.76 -17.33 -6.03
CA VAL A 278 1.33 -17.12 -7.40
C VAL A 278 0.88 -18.45 -7.96
N GLY A 279 -0.23 -18.44 -8.68
CA GLY A 279 -0.71 -19.59 -9.43
C GLY A 279 -2.01 -20.14 -8.89
N LEU A 280 -2.20 -21.43 -9.17
CA LEU A 280 -3.48 -22.10 -9.07
C LEU A 280 -3.91 -22.28 -7.61
N ARG A 281 -5.19 -22.03 -7.35
CA ARG A 281 -5.91 -22.29 -6.11
C ARG A 281 -7.19 -23.02 -6.41
N ALA A 282 -7.72 -23.73 -5.42
CA ALA A 282 -8.95 -24.48 -5.58
C ALA A 282 -9.97 -24.16 -4.47
N PHE A 283 -11.25 -24.19 -4.82
CA PHE A 283 -12.34 -24.36 -3.87
C PHE A 283 -12.95 -25.73 -4.09
N ARG A 284 -13.16 -26.48 -3.02
CA ARG A 284 -14.08 -27.61 -3.05
C ARG A 284 -15.51 -27.10 -2.97
N VAL A 285 -16.37 -27.49 -3.91
CA VAL A 285 -17.78 -27.09 -3.94
C VAL A 285 -18.67 -28.31 -3.99
N ASP A 286 -19.82 -28.24 -3.31
CA ASP A 286 -20.79 -29.32 -3.36
C ASP A 286 -21.50 -29.34 -4.71
N ASP A 287 -21.79 -30.52 -5.25
CA ASP A 287 -22.44 -30.67 -6.57
C ASP A 287 -23.79 -29.91 -6.64
N GLU A 288 -24.53 -29.83 -5.53
CA GLU A 288 -25.79 -29.06 -5.44
C GLU A 288 -25.59 -27.56 -5.72
N MET A 289 -24.41 -27.01 -5.43
CA MET A 289 -24.06 -25.62 -5.73
C MET A 289 -23.80 -25.40 -7.22
N LEU A 290 -23.43 -26.46 -7.94
CA LEU A 290 -23.13 -26.42 -9.37
C LEU A 290 -24.38 -26.45 -10.26
N ASP A 291 -25.53 -26.84 -9.73
CA ASP A 291 -26.82 -26.79 -10.43
C ASP A 291 -27.28 -25.35 -10.72
N GLY A 292 -26.71 -24.38 -9.99
CA GLY A 292 -27.07 -22.97 -10.05
C GLY A 292 -26.02 -22.06 -10.67
N LYS A 293 -26.33 -20.76 -10.58
CA LYS A 293 -25.39 -19.67 -10.80
C LYS A 293 -24.48 -19.58 -9.56
N LEU A 294 -23.19 -19.84 -9.71
CA LEU A 294 -22.23 -19.74 -8.60
C LEU A 294 -21.34 -18.51 -8.82
N GLU A 295 -21.20 -17.69 -7.79
CA GLU A 295 -20.34 -16.51 -7.79
C GLU A 295 -19.34 -16.60 -6.65
N PHE A 296 -18.10 -16.15 -6.87
CA PHE A 296 -17.09 -16.09 -5.82
C PHE A 296 -16.23 -14.83 -5.91
N ARG A 297 -15.64 -14.45 -4.77
CA ARG A 297 -14.71 -13.31 -4.63
C ARG A 297 -13.71 -13.55 -3.49
N CYS A 298 -12.54 -12.95 -3.59
CA CYS A 298 -11.45 -13.11 -2.63
C CYS A 298 -10.93 -11.76 -2.11
N ARG A 299 -10.37 -11.74 -0.91
CA ARG A 299 -9.60 -10.60 -0.36
C ARG A 299 -8.51 -11.10 0.58
N LEU A 300 -7.50 -10.27 0.83
CA LEU A 300 -6.58 -10.46 1.95
C LEU A 300 -7.03 -9.66 3.17
N SER A 301 -6.84 -10.24 4.36
CA SER A 301 -7.12 -9.61 5.65
C SER A 301 -5.95 -9.76 6.61
N TYR A 302 -5.75 -8.76 7.46
CA TYR A 302 -4.87 -8.81 8.62
C TYR A 302 -5.67 -8.56 9.89
N GLU A 303 -5.54 -9.43 10.89
CA GLU A 303 -6.31 -9.30 12.14
C GLU A 303 -5.67 -8.34 13.16
N GLY A 304 -4.44 -7.88 12.91
CA GLY A 304 -3.74 -6.94 13.78
C GLY A 304 -3.03 -7.63 14.95
N GLY A 305 -1.83 -7.17 15.28
CA GLY A 305 -1.08 -7.60 16.46
C GLY A 305 -0.69 -6.40 17.32
N THR A 306 -0.83 -6.51 18.65
CA THR A 306 -0.53 -5.41 19.60
C THR A 306 0.91 -4.91 19.52
N ASP A 307 1.83 -5.77 19.11
CA ASP A 307 3.27 -5.54 19.23
C ASP A 307 3.91 -5.04 17.92
N ALA A 308 3.20 -5.21 16.80
CA ALA A 308 3.67 -4.84 15.46
C ALA A 308 3.37 -3.39 15.08
N GLY A 309 2.45 -2.72 15.81
CA GLY A 309 2.04 -1.35 15.49
C GLY A 309 1.26 -1.23 14.17
N ILE A 310 0.73 -2.34 13.66
CA ILE A 310 -0.10 -2.40 12.46
C ILE A 310 -1.52 -2.74 12.89
N ASP A 311 -2.45 -1.83 12.60
CA ASP A 311 -3.88 -2.04 12.83
C ASP A 311 -4.42 -3.15 11.90
N SER A 312 -5.49 -3.80 12.35
CA SER A 312 -6.21 -4.75 11.51
C SER A 312 -6.77 -4.06 10.26
N PHE A 313 -6.72 -4.76 9.13
CA PHE A 313 -7.25 -4.24 7.87
C PHE A 313 -7.79 -5.34 6.97
N ASN A 314 -8.62 -4.94 6.02
CA ASN A 314 -9.08 -5.78 4.93
C ASN A 314 -8.79 -5.06 3.62
N SER A 315 -8.16 -5.74 2.67
CA SER A 315 -8.13 -5.28 1.29
C SER A 315 -9.55 -5.28 0.69
N PRO A 316 -9.81 -4.50 -0.38
CA PRO A 316 -11.06 -4.60 -1.12
C PRO A 316 -11.25 -6.02 -1.69
N TRP A 317 -12.51 -6.40 -1.91
CA TRP A 317 -12.82 -7.65 -2.60
C TRP A 317 -12.36 -7.62 -4.06
N SER A 318 -11.87 -8.75 -4.56
CA SER A 318 -11.64 -8.98 -5.99
C SER A 318 -12.93 -8.74 -6.78
N LYS A 319 -12.77 -8.60 -8.10
CA LYS A 319 -13.93 -8.71 -8.99
C LYS A 319 -14.62 -10.06 -8.76
N VAL A 320 -15.94 -10.06 -8.92
CA VAL A 320 -16.76 -11.27 -8.77
C VAL A 320 -16.55 -12.15 -9.99
N ILE A 321 -16.21 -13.41 -9.75
CA ILE A 321 -16.16 -14.44 -10.78
C ILE A 321 -17.47 -15.21 -10.76
N LEU A 322 -18.07 -15.35 -11.94
CA LEU A 322 -19.35 -16.00 -12.15
C LEU A 322 -19.14 -17.29 -12.95
N ARG A 323 -19.57 -18.41 -12.38
CA ARG A 323 -19.82 -19.67 -13.09
C ARG A 323 -21.30 -19.77 -13.49
N THR A 324 -21.56 -20.04 -14.76
CA THR A 324 -22.88 -20.40 -15.28
C THR A 324 -23.08 -21.92 -15.37
N SER A 325 -24.31 -22.38 -15.53
CA SER A 325 -24.68 -23.81 -15.54
C SER A 325 -24.05 -24.62 -16.67
N ASP A 326 -23.52 -23.96 -17.70
CA ASP A 326 -22.75 -24.54 -18.81
C ASP A 326 -21.24 -24.59 -18.51
N ASN A 327 -20.83 -24.47 -17.25
CA ASN A 327 -19.44 -24.46 -16.78
C ASN A 327 -18.58 -23.33 -17.34
N ASN A 328 -19.20 -22.28 -17.88
CA ASN A 328 -18.47 -21.09 -18.33
C ASN A 328 -18.20 -20.14 -17.16
N PHE A 329 -16.98 -19.60 -17.11
CA PHE A 329 -16.56 -18.61 -16.13
C PHE A 329 -16.42 -17.23 -16.77
N SER A 330 -16.88 -16.21 -16.06
CA SER A 330 -16.79 -14.81 -16.51
C SER A 330 -16.60 -13.86 -15.33
N ILE A 331 -16.05 -12.68 -15.60
CA ILE A 331 -15.91 -11.63 -14.61
C ILE A 331 -17.16 -10.75 -14.65
N VAL A 332 -17.78 -10.51 -13.49
CA VAL A 332 -18.92 -9.60 -13.34
C VAL A 332 -18.40 -8.25 -12.85
N ASP A 333 -18.57 -7.21 -13.66
CA ASP A 333 -18.30 -5.83 -13.25
C ASP A 333 -19.44 -5.33 -12.36
N ASN A 334 -19.38 -5.68 -11.08
CA ASN A 334 -20.27 -5.16 -10.04
C ASN A 334 -19.88 -3.74 -9.64
N SER A 335 -19.97 -2.78 -10.58
CA SER A 335 -19.81 -1.36 -10.26
C SER A 335 -20.96 -0.78 -9.41
N ASP A 336 -22.00 -1.58 -9.11
CA ASP A 336 -23.24 -1.10 -8.48
C ASP A 336 -23.76 -1.91 -7.26
N THR A 337 -23.03 -2.91 -6.74
CA THR A 337 -23.58 -3.77 -5.65
C THR A 337 -22.81 -3.81 -4.32
N ASP A 338 -21.75 -3.02 -4.13
CA ASP A 338 -21.09 -2.82 -2.82
C ASP A 338 -21.87 -1.84 -1.91
N GLY A 339 -23.17 -2.10 -1.76
CA GLY A 339 -24.08 -1.28 -0.95
C GLY A 339 -24.45 -1.85 0.42
N ARG A 340 -23.95 -3.02 0.83
CA ARG A 340 -24.44 -3.71 2.05
C ARG A 340 -23.42 -4.37 2.96
N ASP A 341 -22.13 -4.18 2.74
CA ASP A 341 -21.16 -4.40 3.82
C ASP A 341 -20.92 -3.06 4.51
N ALA A 342 -20.99 -3.06 5.84
CA ALA A 342 -20.86 -1.91 6.72
C ALA A 342 -19.44 -1.30 6.70
N ALA A 343 -18.98 -0.88 5.53
CA ALA A 343 -17.88 0.03 5.39
C ALA A 343 -18.36 1.40 5.90
N GLU A 344 -17.72 1.89 6.97
CA GLU A 344 -17.79 3.28 7.37
C GLU A 344 -17.64 4.15 6.11
N LYS A 345 -18.74 4.80 5.70
CA LYS A 345 -18.73 5.72 4.57
C LYS A 345 -17.84 6.90 4.94
N LYS A 346 -16.55 6.79 4.60
CA LYS A 346 -15.60 7.89 4.66
C LYS A 346 -16.19 9.05 3.87
N CYS A 347 -16.27 10.22 4.49
CA CYS A 347 -16.79 11.41 3.85
C CYS A 347 -15.90 11.77 2.66
N GLY A 348 -16.48 11.84 1.45
CA GLY A 348 -15.77 12.14 0.19
C GLY A 348 -15.08 13.51 0.13
N LEU A 349 -15.20 14.32 1.19
CA LEU A 349 -14.52 15.61 1.32
C LEU A 349 -13.29 15.56 2.25
N CYS A 350 -13.20 14.61 3.19
CA CYS A 350 -12.15 14.65 4.23
C CYS A 350 -11.58 13.29 4.67
N GLY A 351 -12.12 12.15 4.22
CA GLY A 351 -11.53 10.82 4.42
C GLY A 351 -11.49 10.26 5.85
N ILE A 352 -11.59 11.11 6.88
CA ILE A 352 -11.44 10.78 8.30
C ILE A 352 -12.45 11.63 9.08
N CYS A 353 -13.61 11.08 9.43
CA CYS A 353 -14.54 11.74 10.34
C CYS A 353 -15.34 10.68 11.12
N PRO A 354 -15.18 10.57 12.45
CA PRO A 354 -16.07 9.77 13.28
C PRO A 354 -17.48 10.39 13.24
N GLN A 355 -18.49 9.59 12.90
CA GLN A 355 -19.86 10.06 12.69
C GLN A 355 -20.74 9.77 13.92
N PRO A 356 -21.08 10.75 14.77
CA PRO A 356 -22.12 10.54 15.78
C PRO A 356 -23.54 10.54 15.20
N LEU A 357 -23.77 11.05 13.97
CA LEU A 357 -25.11 11.20 13.36
C LEU A 357 -25.14 11.13 11.82
N GLY A 358 -24.15 10.51 11.17
CA GLY A 358 -24.17 10.34 9.70
C GLY A 358 -23.86 11.60 8.87
N VAL A 359 -23.45 12.71 9.49
CA VAL A 359 -23.20 14.01 8.82
C VAL A 359 -21.79 14.51 9.15
N CYS A 360 -21.07 15.01 8.14
CA CYS A 360 -19.68 15.50 8.24
C CYS A 360 -19.50 16.61 9.29
N ALA A 361 -18.40 16.58 10.06
CA ALA A 361 -18.09 17.57 11.09
C ALA A 361 -17.97 19.00 10.53
N PHE A 362 -17.54 19.18 9.27
CA PHE A 362 -17.50 20.48 8.62
C PHE A 362 -18.89 21.08 8.35
N VAL A 363 -19.89 20.24 8.08
CA VAL A 363 -21.28 20.68 7.94
C VAL A 363 -21.79 21.20 9.28
N TRP A 364 -21.47 20.51 10.38
CA TRP A 364 -21.78 20.96 11.73
C TRP A 364 -21.06 22.26 12.10
N LEU A 365 -19.79 22.39 11.74
CA LEU A 365 -19.01 23.61 11.98
C LEU A 365 -19.59 24.80 11.20
N THR A 366 -19.99 24.57 9.94
CA THR A 366 -20.66 25.59 9.12
C THR A 366 -22.00 25.99 9.72
N LEU A 367 -22.82 25.03 10.15
CA LEU A 367 -24.09 25.29 10.82
C LEU A 367 -23.89 26.05 12.15
N ALA A 368 -22.88 25.69 12.93
CA ALA A 368 -22.53 26.38 14.18
C ALA A 368 -22.11 27.83 13.92
N VAL A 369 -21.28 28.08 12.91
CA VAL A 369 -20.88 29.44 12.51
C VAL A 369 -22.09 30.25 12.06
N ILE A 370 -22.98 29.68 11.23
CA ILE A 370 -24.21 30.35 10.81
C ILE A 370 -25.10 30.68 12.02
N ALA A 371 -25.27 29.75 12.97
CA ALA A 371 -26.05 29.98 14.17
C ALA A 371 -25.48 31.13 15.03
N VAL A 372 -24.16 31.20 15.18
CA VAL A 372 -23.49 32.29 15.91
C VAL A 372 -23.69 33.63 15.20
N ILE A 373 -23.56 33.67 13.86
CA ILE A 373 -23.79 34.89 13.08
C ILE A 373 -25.24 35.37 13.25
N VAL A 374 -26.21 34.47 13.16
CA VAL A 374 -27.63 34.80 13.37
C VAL A 374 -27.88 35.31 14.79
N ALA A 375 -27.31 34.67 15.81
CA ALA A 375 -27.40 35.13 17.19
C ALA A 375 -26.81 36.53 17.38
N ILE A 376 -25.67 36.84 16.74
CA ILE A 376 -25.06 38.18 16.77
C ILE A 376 -25.96 39.21 16.07
N ILE A 377 -26.56 38.88 14.92
CA ILE A 377 -27.49 39.77 14.20
C ILE A 377 -28.71 40.06 15.06
N ILE A 378 -29.31 39.05 15.69
CA ILE A 378 -30.46 39.20 16.59
C ILE A 378 -30.08 40.03 17.81
N ALA A 379 -28.95 39.75 18.45
CA ALA A 379 -28.47 40.53 19.59
C ALA A 379 -28.22 42.01 19.21
N LYS A 380 -27.68 42.26 18.02
CA LYS A 380 -27.46 43.62 17.50
C LYS A 380 -28.79 44.31 17.15
N ALA A 381 -29.78 43.58 16.64
CA ALA A 381 -31.12 44.09 16.37
C ALA A 381 -31.86 44.46 17.67
N ILE A 382 -31.78 43.62 18.71
CA ILE A 382 -32.36 43.89 20.03
C ILE A 382 -31.66 45.08 20.69
N ARG A 383 -30.33 45.17 20.63
CA ARG A 383 -29.59 46.34 21.15
C ARG A 383 -29.96 47.64 20.42
N ARG A 384 -30.25 47.59 19.12
CA ARG A 384 -30.76 48.74 18.36
C ARG A 384 -32.20 49.11 18.72
N GLY A 385 -33.01 48.14 19.13
CA GLY A 385 -34.35 48.36 19.68
C GLY A 385 -34.32 49.13 21.00
N ASN A 386 -33.54 48.66 21.97
CA ASN A 386 -33.44 49.29 23.29
C ASN A 386 -32.75 50.66 23.25
N SER A 387 -31.74 50.86 22.39
CA SER A 387 -31.12 52.18 22.22
C SER A 387 -32.10 53.23 21.68
N ARG A 388 -33.13 52.81 20.93
CA ARG A 388 -34.20 53.69 20.45
C ARG A 388 -35.19 54.03 21.56
N GLU A 389 -35.47 53.12 22.49
CA GLU A 389 -36.26 53.39 23.69
C GLU A 389 -35.53 54.30 24.68
N ASP A 390 -34.21 54.11 24.89
CA ASP A 390 -33.39 55.00 25.71
C ASP A 390 -33.30 56.42 25.11
N THR A 391 -33.26 56.52 23.78
CA THR A 391 -33.30 57.82 23.07
C THR A 391 -34.68 58.48 23.18
N ILE A 392 -35.77 57.71 23.14
CA ILE A 392 -37.14 58.24 23.33
C ILE A 392 -37.37 58.64 24.80
N GLN A 393 -36.88 57.86 25.77
CA GLN A 393 -37.00 58.20 27.19
C GLN A 393 -36.14 59.40 27.59
N SER A 394 -34.92 59.53 27.06
CA SER A 394 -34.10 60.73 27.26
C SER A 394 -34.71 61.96 26.60
N ALA A 395 -35.23 61.85 25.38
CA ALA A 395 -35.96 62.94 24.73
C ALA A 395 -37.27 63.32 25.46
N ALA A 396 -37.96 62.35 26.07
CA ALA A 396 -39.14 62.59 26.89
C ALA A 396 -38.78 63.28 28.22
N LYS A 397 -37.64 62.91 28.82
CA LYS A 397 -37.13 63.53 30.05
C LYS A 397 -36.64 64.95 29.81
N ASP A 398 -35.95 65.22 28.70
CA ASP A 398 -35.56 66.57 28.28
C ASP A 398 -36.78 67.47 28.01
N ARG A 399 -37.87 66.94 27.44
CA ARG A 399 -39.13 67.70 27.30
C ARG A 399 -39.78 68.03 28.64
N LEU A 400 -39.66 67.14 29.62
CA LEU A 400 -40.19 67.32 30.97
C LEU A 400 -39.36 68.32 31.79
N GLU A 401 -38.03 68.28 31.65
CA GLU A 401 -37.12 69.26 32.24
C GLU A 401 -37.21 70.62 31.55
N LYS A 402 -37.41 70.67 30.23
CA LYS A 402 -37.67 71.92 29.50
C LYS A 402 -39.02 72.53 29.87
N GLY A 403 -40.07 71.72 30.03
CA GLY A 403 -41.36 72.19 30.54
C GLY A 403 -41.25 72.73 31.98
N ARG A 404 -40.45 72.07 32.83
CA ARG A 404 -40.16 72.54 34.19
C ARG A 404 -39.32 73.82 34.21
N ALA A 405 -38.37 73.97 33.28
CA ALA A 405 -37.57 75.18 33.12
C ALA A 405 -38.39 76.35 32.56
N GLU A 406 -39.38 76.10 31.69
CA GLU A 406 -40.35 77.12 31.23
C GLU A 406 -41.32 77.54 32.36
N ASP A 407 -41.71 76.62 33.25
CA ASP A 407 -42.50 76.94 34.46
C ASP A 407 -41.68 77.66 35.54
N GLU A 408 -40.37 77.41 35.65
CA GLU A 408 -39.43 78.15 36.52
C GLU A 408 -39.01 79.51 35.91
N ALA A 409 -38.95 79.65 34.58
CA ALA A 409 -38.71 80.92 33.88
C ALA A 409 -39.89 81.90 33.98
N ARG A 410 -41.11 81.41 34.29
CA ARG A 410 -42.28 82.25 34.56
C ARG A 410 -42.23 82.99 35.92
N LYS A 411 -41.20 82.75 36.73
CA LYS A 411 -41.04 83.33 38.09
C LYS A 411 -39.96 84.40 38.24
N THR A 412 -39.34 84.90 37.17
CA THR A 412 -38.30 85.95 37.32
C THR A 412 -38.54 87.14 36.40
N PRO A 413 -38.58 88.38 36.95
CA PRO A 413 -39.04 89.58 36.25
C PRO A 413 -38.04 90.19 35.27
N ALA A 414 -38.60 90.94 34.33
CA ALA A 414 -37.95 91.61 33.20
C ALA A 414 -37.03 92.78 33.58
N HIS A 415 -35.83 92.77 33.01
CA HIS A 415 -34.95 93.90 32.67
C HIS A 415 -34.11 93.41 31.48
N GLY A 416 -34.10 93.98 30.28
CA GLY A 416 -34.05 95.39 29.88
C GLY A 416 -32.72 95.57 29.15
N GLY A 417 -32.73 95.73 27.81
CA GLY A 417 -31.52 96.00 27.03
C GLY A 417 -31.64 95.67 25.53
N GLU A 418 -31.62 96.74 24.73
CA GLU A 418 -31.76 96.82 23.26
C GLU A 418 -30.38 96.75 22.52
N PRO A 419 -30.29 96.84 21.17
CA PRO A 419 -29.45 96.02 20.26
C PRO A 419 -28.17 96.76 19.76
N PRO A 420 -27.33 96.31 18.78
CA PRO A 420 -27.69 96.16 17.35
C PRO A 420 -26.85 95.16 16.45
N ALA A 421 -27.33 95.03 15.20
CA ALA A 421 -26.62 95.03 13.90
C ALA A 421 -25.91 93.79 13.27
N ASP A 422 -26.40 93.50 12.05
CA ASP A 422 -25.74 93.19 10.77
C ASP A 422 -25.08 91.81 10.48
N SER A 423 -25.83 90.97 9.73
CA SER A 423 -25.62 90.48 8.33
C SER A 423 -24.19 90.28 7.75
N PRO A 424 -24.00 89.60 6.59
CA PRO A 424 -24.51 88.31 6.06
C PRO A 424 -23.37 87.47 5.35
N ASP A 425 -23.77 86.54 4.47
CA ASP A 425 -23.02 85.93 3.33
C ASP A 425 -22.42 84.50 3.49
N SER A 426 -23.22 83.52 3.04
CA SER A 426 -23.05 82.53 1.94
C SER A 426 -21.71 82.44 1.15
N PRO A 427 -21.55 81.52 0.16
CA PRO A 427 -21.72 80.05 0.11
C PRO A 427 -20.53 79.36 -0.65
N ASP A 428 -20.79 78.14 -1.18
CA ASP A 428 -20.10 77.43 -2.29
C ASP A 428 -18.99 76.38 -1.99
N SER A 429 -19.37 75.09 -2.06
CA SER A 429 -19.10 74.09 -3.14
C SER A 429 -17.93 74.34 -4.14
N PRO A 430 -17.47 73.36 -4.97
CA PRO A 430 -17.55 71.87 -4.95
C PRO A 430 -16.25 71.14 -5.45
N ASP A 431 -16.40 69.82 -5.69
CA ASP A 431 -15.76 68.95 -6.71
C ASP A 431 -14.27 68.50 -6.63
N SER A 432 -14.10 67.16 -6.45
CA SER A 432 -13.50 66.13 -7.36
C SER A 432 -12.27 66.46 -8.25
N PRO A 433 -11.56 65.50 -8.90
CA PRO A 433 -11.28 64.06 -8.65
C PRO A 433 -9.78 63.65 -8.93
N ASP A 434 -9.55 62.32 -8.98
CA ASP A 434 -8.55 61.55 -9.77
C ASP A 434 -7.05 61.39 -9.35
N SER A 435 -6.65 60.11 -9.47
CA SER A 435 -5.39 59.34 -9.58
C SER A 435 -4.16 60.06 -10.21
N PRO A 436 -2.90 59.53 -10.29
CA PRO A 436 -2.49 58.10 -10.40
C PRO A 436 -1.10 57.67 -9.81
N ASP A 437 -0.80 56.38 -10.03
CA ASP A 437 0.47 55.65 -10.21
C ASP A 437 1.82 56.23 -9.75
N SER A 438 2.64 55.37 -9.11
CA SER A 438 4.06 55.22 -9.46
C SER A 438 4.71 53.97 -8.85
N GLU A 439 5.57 53.37 -9.67
CA GLU A 439 6.49 52.25 -9.50
C GLU A 439 7.42 52.34 -8.26
N ASN A 440 7.93 51.18 -7.80
CA ASN A 440 9.37 51.08 -7.55
C ASN A 440 9.90 49.63 -7.50
N ASP A 441 11.11 49.51 -8.03
CA ASP A 441 11.93 48.33 -8.28
C ASP A 441 12.50 47.66 -7.01
N ASN A 442 12.76 46.34 -7.06
CA ASN A 442 14.15 45.85 -7.09
C ASN A 442 14.29 44.32 -7.19
N ASP A 443 15.19 43.97 -8.09
CA ASP A 443 15.88 42.71 -8.38
C ASP A 443 16.41 41.91 -7.17
N SER A 444 16.46 40.57 -7.30
CA SER A 444 17.71 39.84 -7.60
C SER A 444 17.68 38.33 -7.29
N LYS A 445 18.00 37.55 -8.35
CA LYS A 445 18.77 36.28 -8.40
C LYS A 445 18.11 35.00 -7.84
N ASN A 446 17.62 34.05 -8.65
CA ASN A 446 18.26 33.24 -9.70
C ASN A 446 19.40 32.32 -9.19
N ILE A 447 19.14 31.01 -9.08
CA ILE A 447 19.99 29.89 -9.54
C ILE A 447 19.01 28.76 -9.93
N ASN A 448 19.05 28.39 -11.21
CA ASN A 448 18.38 27.25 -11.82
C ASN A 448 19.36 26.07 -11.93
N ASN A 449 18.76 24.87 -11.93
CA ASN A 449 19.08 23.67 -12.71
C ASN A 449 20.42 22.96 -12.48
N GLU A 450 20.37 21.63 -12.34
CA GLU A 450 20.44 20.77 -13.53
C GLU A 450 19.94 19.35 -13.26
N ASN A 451 19.16 18.85 -14.22
CA ASN A 451 18.82 17.45 -14.46
C ASN A 451 20.05 16.70 -14.99
N GLY A 452 20.06 15.39 -14.84
CA GLY A 452 20.95 14.51 -15.60
C GLY A 452 20.41 13.08 -15.63
N ASP A 453 19.70 12.76 -16.71
CA ASP A 453 19.41 11.40 -17.16
C ASP A 453 20.56 10.87 -18.05
N GLY A 454 20.68 9.54 -18.10
CA GLY A 454 21.46 8.74 -19.05
C GLY A 454 22.28 7.68 -18.30
N GLU A 455 22.20 6.38 -18.54
CA GLU A 455 21.74 5.56 -19.67
C GLU A 455 21.02 4.29 -19.18
#